data_AF-A0A0M2PG64-F1
#
_entry.id   AF-A0A0M2PG64-F1
#
_cell.length_a   1.000
_cell.length_b   1.000
_cell.length_c   1.000
_cell.angle_alpha   90.00
_cell.angle_beta   90.00
_cell.angle_gamma   90.00
#
_symmetry.space_group_name_H-M   'P 1'
#
loop_
_entity.id
_entity.type
_entity.pdbx_description
1 polymer ?
#
loop_
_entity_poly.entity_id
_entity_poly.type
_entity_poly.pdbx_seq_one_letter_code
_entity_poly.pdbx_strand_id
1 'polypeptide(L)'
;MQKKRLRQAGWSAYASSERGEVKEWETNLDHELPFLLDVLKRLESYFPSVNTGSNEIEYIALKAIKTKSVSFRDLFQHISPSLQDEGLSDLQLSEMLNEFIKGDQALLSTDGLLPKYGSERYNPTLTITSFGELVLSGEANRLDLIGIDWWIGGVHLQQPK
;
A
#
# COMPACT_ATOMS: atom_id res chain seq x y z
N MET A 1 -23.45 18.66 -23.07
CA MET A 1 -24.19 17.60 -22.34
C MET A 1 -23.34 16.35 -22.13
N GLN A 2 -22.64 15.84 -23.16
CA GLN A 2 -21.73 14.67 -23.05
C GLN A 2 -20.69 14.80 -21.93
N LYS A 3 -20.02 15.95 -21.86
CA LYS A 3 -19.00 16.26 -20.85
C LYS A 3 -19.43 16.13 -19.39
N LYS A 4 -20.70 16.46 -19.12
CA LYS A 4 -21.27 16.39 -17.78
C LYS A 4 -21.56 14.94 -17.39
N ARG A 5 -22.01 14.13 -18.35
CA ARG A 5 -22.30 12.71 -18.15
C ARG A 5 -21.04 11.90 -17.88
N LEU A 6 -19.95 12.14 -18.61
CA LEU A 6 -18.68 11.43 -18.40
C LEU A 6 -18.07 11.69 -17.02
N ARG A 7 -18.17 12.93 -16.52
CA ARG A 7 -17.77 13.28 -15.14
C ARG A 7 -18.64 12.61 -14.07
N GLN A 8 -19.95 12.60 -14.27
CA GLN A 8 -20.88 11.94 -13.35
C GLN A 8 -20.69 10.42 -13.33
N ALA A 9 -20.38 9.81 -14.47
CA ALA A 9 -20.09 8.39 -14.58
C ALA A 9 -18.87 8.00 -13.72
N GLY A 10 -17.76 8.73 -13.84
CA GLY A 10 -16.55 8.45 -13.04
C GLY A 10 -16.79 8.57 -11.52
N TRP A 11 -17.51 9.61 -11.08
CA TRP A 11 -17.88 9.74 -9.67
C TRP A 11 -18.83 8.63 -9.20
N SER A 12 -19.81 8.25 -10.02
CA SER A 12 -20.78 7.21 -9.66
C SER A 12 -20.11 5.84 -9.53
N ALA A 13 -19.20 5.51 -10.46
CA ALA A 13 -18.42 4.29 -10.40
C ALA A 13 -17.55 4.24 -9.13
N TYR A 14 -16.83 5.33 -8.82
CA TYR A 14 -16.01 5.42 -7.60
C TYR A 14 -16.82 5.30 -6.31
N ALA A 15 -18.01 5.91 -6.27
CA ALA A 15 -18.89 5.88 -5.11
C ALA A 15 -19.75 4.61 -5.02
N SER A 16 -19.67 3.71 -6.00
CA SER A 16 -20.43 2.46 -5.98
C SER A 16 -19.95 1.54 -4.87
N SER A 17 -20.87 0.77 -4.31
CA SER A 17 -20.54 -0.34 -3.40
C SER A 17 -19.90 -1.54 -4.14
N GLU A 18 -20.04 -1.58 -5.47
CA GLU A 18 -19.55 -2.66 -6.32
C GLU A 18 -18.21 -2.28 -6.97
N ARG A 19 -17.12 -2.95 -6.56
CA ARG A 19 -15.79 -2.70 -7.14
C ARG A 19 -15.71 -2.92 -8.66
N GLY A 20 -16.60 -3.76 -9.19
CA GLY A 20 -16.68 -4.03 -10.63
C GLY A 20 -16.98 -2.79 -11.46
N GLU A 21 -17.74 -1.83 -10.92
CA GLU A 21 -18.12 -0.62 -11.65
C GLU A 21 -16.93 0.30 -11.92
N VAL A 22 -15.98 0.41 -10.98
CA VAL A 22 -14.73 1.14 -11.20
C VAL A 22 -13.93 0.50 -12.32
N LYS A 23 -13.77 -0.83 -12.31
CA LYS A 23 -13.04 -1.55 -13.36
C LYS A 23 -13.69 -1.41 -14.73
N GLU A 24 -15.02 -1.50 -14.79
CA GLU A 24 -15.76 -1.30 -16.04
C GLU A 24 -15.54 0.12 -16.56
N TRP A 25 -15.65 1.13 -15.69
CA TRP A 25 -15.39 2.53 -16.06
C TRP A 25 -13.97 2.72 -16.58
N GLU A 26 -12.95 2.19 -15.90
CA GLU A 26 -11.53 2.30 -16.30
C GLU A 26 -11.25 1.75 -17.70
N THR A 27 -11.94 0.67 -18.11
CA THR A 27 -11.78 0.07 -19.45
C THR A 27 -12.43 0.85 -20.58
N ASN A 28 -13.25 1.86 -20.26
CA ASN A 28 -13.87 2.72 -21.26
C ASN A 28 -12.82 3.60 -21.97
N LEU A 29 -13.00 3.87 -23.26
CA LEU A 29 -12.07 4.68 -24.06
C LEU A 29 -12.24 6.19 -23.82
N ASP A 30 -13.41 6.63 -23.32
CA ASP A 30 -13.76 8.04 -23.16
C ASP A 30 -13.71 8.50 -21.69
N HIS A 31 -12.69 9.26 -21.35
CA HIS A 31 -12.50 9.88 -20.03
C HIS A 31 -12.34 11.39 -20.15
N GLU A 32 -13.01 12.17 -19.29
CA GLU A 32 -12.91 13.64 -19.33
C GLU A 32 -12.14 14.28 -18.18
N LEU A 33 -11.92 13.54 -17.10
CA LEU A 33 -11.19 14.05 -15.94
C LEU A 33 -9.72 13.66 -16.07
N PRO A 34 -8.80 14.62 -16.25
CA PRO A 34 -7.43 14.35 -16.68
C PRO A 34 -6.64 13.47 -15.70
N PHE A 35 -7.02 13.44 -14.42
CA PHE A 35 -6.31 12.67 -13.39
C PHE A 35 -7.14 11.53 -12.80
N LEU A 36 -8.44 11.45 -13.08
CA LEU A 36 -9.32 10.51 -12.37
C LEU A 36 -8.93 9.07 -12.68
N LEU A 37 -8.74 8.75 -13.96
CA LEU A 37 -8.35 7.41 -14.39
C LEU A 37 -7.06 6.96 -13.70
N ASP A 38 -6.04 7.80 -13.70
CA ASP A 38 -4.75 7.47 -13.10
C ASP A 38 -4.85 7.34 -11.58
N VAL A 39 -5.65 8.18 -10.91
CA VAL A 39 -5.89 8.07 -9.47
C VAL A 39 -6.62 6.78 -9.10
N LEU A 40 -7.61 6.35 -9.88
CA LEU A 40 -8.34 5.09 -9.60
C LEU A 40 -7.44 3.87 -9.78
N LYS A 41 -6.62 3.85 -10.83
CA LYS A 41 -5.60 2.81 -11.03
C LYS A 41 -4.58 2.77 -9.90
N ARG A 42 -4.13 3.93 -9.44
CA ARG A 42 -3.23 4.02 -8.28
C ARG A 42 -3.91 3.55 -7.00
N LEU A 43 -5.17 3.90 -6.77
CA LEU A 43 -5.90 3.40 -5.60
C LEU A 43 -5.99 1.86 -5.58
N GLU A 44 -6.05 1.21 -6.76
CA GLU A 44 -5.98 -0.25 -6.85
C GLU A 44 -4.66 -0.81 -6.31
N SER A 45 -3.53 -0.11 -6.50
CA SER A 45 -2.21 -0.57 -6.05
C SER A 45 -2.06 -0.65 -4.53
N TYR A 46 -2.90 0.09 -3.78
CA TYR A 46 -2.95 0.04 -2.32
C TYR A 46 -3.70 -1.18 -1.78
N PHE A 47 -4.52 -1.86 -2.60
CA PHE A 47 -5.22 -3.06 -2.14
C PHE A 47 -4.27 -4.27 -2.06
N PRO A 48 -4.44 -5.14 -1.04
CA PRO A 48 -3.73 -6.40 -0.93
C PRO A 48 -3.78 -7.25 -2.19
N SER A 49 -2.63 -7.74 -2.65
CA SER A 49 -2.60 -8.77 -3.69
C SER A 49 -3.20 -10.08 -3.17
N VAL A 50 -3.81 -10.88 -4.05
CA VAL A 50 -4.36 -12.19 -3.67
C VAL A 50 -3.24 -13.17 -3.29
N ASN A 51 -2.06 -13.04 -3.91
CA ASN A 51 -0.96 -13.99 -3.73
C ASN A 51 -0.23 -13.77 -2.40
N THR A 52 0.22 -12.55 -2.12
CA THR A 52 1.05 -12.24 -0.95
C THR A 52 0.29 -11.51 0.15
N GLY A 53 -0.91 -10.99 -0.13
CA GLY A 53 -1.62 -10.08 0.76
C GLY A 53 -0.99 -8.70 0.86
N SER A 54 0.18 -8.48 0.25
CA SER A 54 0.85 -7.19 0.27
C SER A 54 0.36 -6.32 -0.87
N ASN A 55 0.27 -5.02 -0.62
CA ASN A 55 0.11 -4.02 -1.66
C ASN A 55 1.45 -3.70 -2.35
N GLU A 56 1.43 -2.88 -3.40
CA GLU A 56 2.62 -2.61 -4.20
C GLU A 56 3.76 -1.94 -3.39
N ILE A 57 3.42 -0.97 -2.54
CA ILE A 57 4.38 -0.23 -1.71
C ILE A 57 5.02 -1.15 -0.67
N GLU A 58 4.20 -1.95 0.01
CA GLU A 58 4.63 -2.97 0.97
C GLU A 58 5.60 -3.98 0.32
N TYR A 59 5.27 -4.45 -0.88
CA TYR A 59 6.10 -5.40 -1.62
C TYR A 59 7.45 -4.79 -2.01
N ILE A 60 7.46 -3.57 -2.53
CA ILE A 60 8.70 -2.85 -2.89
C ILE A 60 9.57 -2.64 -1.65
N ALA A 61 8.97 -2.26 -0.52
CA ALA A 61 9.70 -2.07 0.74
C ALA A 61 10.32 -3.38 1.25
N LEU A 62 9.55 -4.48 1.32
CA LEU A 62 10.06 -5.79 1.71
C LEU A 62 11.20 -6.25 0.80
N LYS A 63 11.05 -6.06 -0.51
CA LYS A 63 12.08 -6.42 -1.50
C LYS A 63 13.37 -5.63 -1.27
N ALA A 64 13.28 -4.33 -1.00
CA ALA A 64 14.43 -3.50 -0.70
C ALA A 64 15.16 -3.97 0.58
N ILE A 65 14.40 -4.24 1.65
CA ILE A 65 14.95 -4.69 2.94
C ILE A 65 15.57 -6.10 2.85
N LYS A 66 15.02 -6.99 2.01
CA LYS A 66 15.60 -8.34 1.83
C LYS A 66 17.06 -8.31 1.38
N THR A 67 17.43 -7.33 0.55
CA THR A 67 18.78 -7.27 -0.01
C THR A 67 19.85 -6.97 1.04
N LYS A 68 19.51 -6.17 2.05
CA LYS A 68 20.37 -5.79 3.16
C LYS A 68 19.54 -5.11 4.24
N SER A 69 19.99 -5.24 5.49
CA SER A 69 19.52 -4.35 6.56
C SER A 69 19.72 -2.89 6.16
N VAL A 70 18.71 -2.06 6.35
CA VAL A 70 18.67 -0.68 5.84
C VAL A 70 18.02 0.25 6.86
N SER A 71 18.53 1.48 6.97
CA SER A 71 17.87 2.47 7.82
C SER A 71 16.55 2.92 7.20
N PHE A 72 15.57 3.29 8.02
CA PHE A 72 14.26 3.75 7.53
C PHE A 72 14.37 4.87 6.49
N ARG A 73 15.25 5.84 6.72
CA ARG A 73 15.48 6.97 5.82
C ARG A 73 16.08 6.53 4.49
N ASP A 74 17.07 5.62 4.52
CA ASP A 74 17.67 5.11 3.30
C ASP A 74 16.66 4.29 2.48
N LEU A 75 15.80 3.53 3.17
CA LEU A 75 14.69 2.81 2.53
C LEU A 75 13.74 3.79 1.85
N PHE A 76 13.25 4.81 2.55
CA PHE A 76 12.34 5.81 1.98
C PHE A 76 12.97 6.54 0.79
N GLN A 77 14.23 6.96 0.89
CA GLN A 77 14.96 7.58 -0.21
C GLN A 77 15.14 6.65 -1.41
N HIS A 78 15.27 5.35 -1.18
CA HIS A 78 15.43 4.37 -2.24
C HIS A 78 14.12 4.12 -3.01
N ILE A 79 12.99 4.04 -2.31
CA ILE A 79 11.71 3.63 -2.92
C ILE A 79 10.82 4.80 -3.33
N SER A 80 10.93 5.97 -2.69
CA SER A 80 10.08 7.13 -3.00
C SER A 80 10.19 7.63 -4.45
N PRO A 81 11.34 7.59 -5.16
CA PRO A 81 11.40 8.03 -6.55
C PRO A 81 10.53 7.16 -7.49
N SER A 82 10.40 5.85 -7.20
CA SER A 82 9.51 4.97 -7.96
C SER A 82 8.02 5.13 -7.61
N LEU A 83 7.71 5.88 -6.56
CA LEU A 83 6.37 6.07 -6.01
C LEU A 83 5.97 7.55 -5.98
N GLN A 84 6.63 8.39 -6.78
CA GLN A 84 6.44 9.85 -6.75
C GLN A 84 4.99 10.26 -7.02
N ASP A 85 4.31 9.53 -7.90
CA ASP A 85 2.91 9.79 -8.26
C ASP A 85 1.90 9.26 -7.22
N GLU A 86 2.36 8.48 -6.24
CA GLU A 86 1.52 7.93 -5.16
C GLU A 86 1.31 8.93 -4.01
N GLY A 87 2.10 10.01 -3.96
CA GLY A 87 2.05 10.96 -2.86
C GLY A 87 2.48 10.36 -1.50
N LEU A 88 3.24 9.26 -1.53
CA LEU A 88 3.67 8.55 -0.33
C LEU A 88 4.61 9.42 0.51
N SER A 89 4.17 9.76 1.71
CA SER A 89 5.01 10.39 2.73
C SER A 89 5.82 9.36 3.52
N ASP A 90 6.88 9.83 4.16
CA ASP A 90 7.66 9.04 5.11
C ASP A 90 6.79 8.57 6.28
N LEU A 91 5.91 9.42 6.82
CA LEU A 91 5.00 9.02 7.90
C LEU A 91 4.02 7.92 7.46
N GLN A 92 3.46 8.00 6.25
CA GLN A 92 2.60 6.93 5.73
C GLN A 92 3.37 5.62 5.56
N LEU A 93 4.57 5.64 4.98
CA LEU A 93 5.40 4.44 4.88
C LEU A 93 5.72 3.89 6.27
N SER A 94 6.02 4.76 7.22
CA SER A 94 6.32 4.39 8.59
C SER A 94 5.17 3.66 9.26
N GLU A 95 3.94 4.18 9.14
CA GLU A 95 2.75 3.52 9.69
C GLU A 95 2.48 2.16 9.02
N MET A 96 2.70 2.04 7.70
CA MET A 96 2.58 0.76 6.99
C MET A 96 3.60 -0.27 7.51
N LEU A 97 4.87 0.12 7.66
CA LEU A 97 5.92 -0.77 8.16
C LEU A 97 5.77 -1.06 9.66
N ASN A 98 5.11 -0.18 10.41
CA ASN A 98 4.80 -0.40 11.81
C ASN A 98 3.84 -1.59 12.00
N GLU A 99 2.96 -1.89 11.03
CA GLU A 99 2.16 -3.12 11.06
C GLU A 99 3.03 -4.38 10.86
N PHE A 100 4.16 -4.27 10.16
CA PHE A 100 5.01 -5.42 9.82
C PHE A 100 5.95 -5.84 10.95
N ILE A 101 6.13 -4.99 11.97
CA ILE A 101 7.01 -5.27 13.12
C ILE A 101 6.23 -5.77 14.36
N LYS A 102 4.90 -5.91 14.27
CA LYS A 102 4.04 -6.32 15.38
C LYS A 102 3.82 -7.83 15.42
N GLY A 103 3.64 -8.35 16.64
CA GLY A 103 3.25 -9.74 16.90
C GLY A 103 4.36 -10.76 16.68
N ASP A 104 4.04 -12.02 16.96
CA ASP A 104 5.01 -13.13 16.93
C ASP A 104 5.38 -13.57 15.49
N GLN A 105 4.55 -13.21 14.51
CA GLN A 105 4.75 -13.51 13.09
C GLN A 105 5.14 -12.26 12.28
N ALA A 106 5.78 -11.28 12.93
CA ALA A 106 6.26 -10.05 12.31
C ALA A 106 7.08 -10.34 11.04
N LEU A 107 6.83 -9.56 9.99
CA LEU A 107 7.53 -9.66 8.71
C LEU A 107 8.88 -8.92 8.70
N LEU A 108 9.01 -7.93 9.59
CA LEU A 108 10.20 -7.11 9.76
C LEU A 108 10.63 -7.12 11.22
N SER A 109 11.94 -7.03 11.45
CA SER A 109 12.53 -6.72 12.73
C SER A 109 13.19 -5.34 12.67
N THR A 110 13.29 -4.69 13.84
CA THR A 110 13.86 -3.35 13.94
C THR A 110 14.63 -3.17 15.24
N ASP A 111 15.68 -2.33 15.21
CA ASP A 111 16.52 -1.99 16.37
C ASP A 111 16.02 -0.76 17.16
N GLY A 112 14.90 -0.16 16.74
CA GLY A 112 14.36 1.03 17.35
C GLY A 112 12.93 1.33 16.91
N LEU A 113 12.44 2.50 17.32
CA LEU A 113 11.09 2.94 16.95
C LEU A 113 11.09 3.56 15.56
N LEU A 114 10.09 3.21 14.75
CA LEU A 114 9.84 3.87 13.49
C LEU A 114 9.36 5.34 13.70
N PRO A 115 9.59 6.24 12.72
CA PRO A 115 9.08 7.61 12.79
C PRO A 115 7.57 7.68 12.97
N LYS A 116 7.12 8.64 13.76
CA LYS A 116 5.71 9.01 13.86
C LYS A 116 5.63 10.50 14.13
N TYR A 117 4.42 11.04 14.12
CA TYR A 117 4.22 12.44 14.48
C TYR A 117 4.82 12.75 15.87
N GLY A 118 5.71 13.75 15.94
CA GLY A 118 6.47 14.14 17.13
C GLY A 118 7.77 13.36 17.36
N SER A 119 8.09 12.35 16.55
CA SER A 119 9.35 11.60 16.61
C SER A 119 9.92 11.31 15.22
N GLU A 120 9.79 12.27 14.30
CA GLU A 120 10.21 12.19 12.90
C GLU A 120 11.72 11.97 12.74
N ARG A 121 12.50 12.28 13.78
CA ARG A 121 13.96 12.10 13.79
C ARG A 121 14.43 10.64 13.94
N TYR A 122 13.54 9.72 14.31
CA TYR A 122 13.93 8.32 14.46
C TYR A 122 14.37 7.74 13.11
N ASN A 123 15.35 6.85 13.14
CA ASN A 123 15.88 6.24 11.93
C ASN A 123 16.43 4.84 12.24
N PRO A 124 15.57 3.91 12.66
CA PRO A 124 16.01 2.59 13.02
C PRO A 124 16.45 1.80 11.79
N THR A 125 17.21 0.75 12.00
CA THR A 125 17.53 -0.26 11.01
C THR A 125 16.38 -1.26 10.92
N LEU A 126 16.00 -1.62 9.70
CA LEU A 126 15.00 -2.64 9.39
C LEU A 126 15.70 -3.87 8.80
N THR A 127 15.24 -5.05 9.18
CA THR A 127 15.71 -6.33 8.62
C THR A 127 14.52 -7.25 8.39
N ILE A 128 14.56 -8.02 7.30
CA ILE A 128 13.50 -8.96 6.96
C ILE A 128 13.56 -10.17 7.91
N THR A 129 12.40 -10.67 8.34
CA THR A 129 12.31 -11.92 9.10
C THR A 129 12.09 -13.10 8.16
N SER A 130 12.14 -14.33 8.69
CA SER A 130 11.75 -15.53 7.94
C SER A 130 10.31 -15.46 7.42
N PHE A 131 9.38 -14.89 8.21
CA PHE A 131 7.99 -14.69 7.76
C PHE A 131 7.90 -13.66 6.63
N GLY A 132 8.66 -12.57 6.71
CA GLY A 132 8.76 -11.58 5.64
C GLY A 132 9.29 -12.18 4.34
N GLU A 133 10.27 -13.09 4.42
CA GLU A 133 10.79 -13.80 3.26
C GLU A 133 9.76 -14.71 2.60
N LEU A 134 8.96 -15.45 3.39
CA LEU A 134 7.86 -16.30 2.89
C LEU A 134 6.77 -15.48 2.19
N VAL A 135 6.39 -14.33 2.76
CA VAL A 135 5.44 -13.43 2.11
C VAL A 135 6.00 -12.90 0.79
N LEU A 136 7.27 -12.50 0.78
CA LEU A 136 7.93 -11.95 -0.40
C LEU A 136 8.14 -12.98 -1.52
N SER A 137 8.31 -14.26 -1.19
CA SER A 137 8.36 -15.35 -2.18
C SER A 137 6.98 -15.84 -2.63
N GLY A 138 5.90 -15.40 -1.97
CA GLY A 138 4.53 -15.86 -2.22
C GLY A 138 4.23 -17.24 -1.63
N GLU A 139 5.05 -17.73 -0.70
CA GLU A 139 4.84 -18.96 0.04
C GLU A 139 3.90 -18.77 1.25
N ALA A 140 3.69 -17.51 1.66
CA ALA A 140 2.71 -17.12 2.67
C ALA A 140 1.98 -15.84 2.26
N ASN A 141 0.83 -15.60 2.88
CA ASN A 141 0.06 -14.37 2.71
C ASN A 141 0.13 -13.54 4.00
N ARG A 142 0.47 -12.24 3.91
CA ARG A 142 0.58 -11.39 5.11
C ARG A 142 -0.72 -11.27 5.87
N LEU A 143 -1.86 -11.37 5.18
CA LEU A 143 -3.17 -11.29 5.81
C LEU A 143 -3.36 -12.46 6.76
N ASP A 144 -2.84 -13.65 6.44
CA ASP A 144 -2.96 -14.82 7.33
C ASP A 144 -2.00 -14.74 8.53
N LEU A 145 -0.85 -14.08 8.36
CA LEU A 145 0.19 -14.00 9.40
C LEU A 145 -0.03 -12.86 10.40
N ILE A 146 -0.36 -11.66 9.90
CA ILE A 146 -0.40 -10.43 10.72
C ILE A 146 -1.71 -9.66 10.56
N GLY A 147 -2.64 -10.15 9.72
CA GLY A 147 -3.93 -9.51 9.50
C GLY A 147 -3.86 -8.17 8.76
N ILE A 148 -4.98 -7.45 8.79
CA ILE A 148 -5.10 -6.07 8.30
C ILE A 148 -6.24 -5.37 9.03
N ASP A 149 -6.04 -4.09 9.35
CA ASP A 149 -7.08 -3.15 9.79
C ASP A 149 -6.73 -1.79 9.19
N TRP A 150 -7.24 -1.50 8.00
CA TRP A 150 -6.81 -0.33 7.23
C TRP A 150 -7.92 0.27 6.37
N TRP A 151 -7.89 1.59 6.19
CA TRP A 151 -8.82 2.30 5.30
C TRP A 151 -8.14 2.68 3.98
N ILE A 152 -8.78 2.34 2.87
CA ILE A 152 -8.30 2.65 1.52
C ILE A 152 -9.47 3.24 0.72
N GLY A 153 -9.41 4.53 0.40
CA GLY A 153 -10.41 5.16 -0.48
C GLY A 153 -11.87 5.04 -0.01
N GLY A 154 -12.11 4.95 1.31
CA GLY A 154 -13.44 4.73 1.87
C GLY A 154 -13.83 3.25 2.06
N VAL A 155 -12.96 2.32 1.71
CA VAL A 155 -13.12 0.88 2.00
C VAL A 155 -12.33 0.52 3.25
N HIS A 156 -13.02 -0.05 4.25
CA HIS A 156 -12.37 -0.61 5.44
C HIS A 156 -11.98 -2.06 5.17
N LEU A 157 -10.68 -2.32 5.12
CA LEU A 157 -10.12 -3.65 5.05
C LEU A 157 -9.91 -4.17 6.46
N GLN A 158 -10.59 -5.26 6.79
CA GLN A 158 -10.46 -5.98 8.04
C GLN A 158 -10.52 -7.47 7.77
N GLN A 159 -9.81 -8.28 8.57
CA GLN A 159 -10.05 -9.72 8.55
C GLN A 159 -11.51 -10.00 8.94
N PRO A 160 -12.18 -10.95 8.27
CA PRO A 160 -13.49 -11.43 8.74
C PRO A 160 -13.31 -12.03 10.14
N LYS A 161 -14.19 -11.62 11.05
CA LYS A 161 -14.27 -12.15 12.42
C LYS A 161 -14.65 -13.63 12.44
#